data_AF-A0ABC8M350-F1
#
_entry.id   AF-A0ABC8M350-F1
#
_cell.length_a   1.000
_cell.length_b   1.000
_cell.length_c   1.000
_cell.angle_alpha   90.00
_cell.angle_beta   90.00
_cell.angle_gamma   90.00
#
_symmetry.space_group_name_H-M   'P 1'
#
loop_
_entity.id
_entity.type
_entity.pdbx_description
1 polymer ?
#
loop_
_entity_poly.entity_id
_entity_poly.type
_entity_poly.pdbx_seq_one_letter_code
_entity_poly.pdbx_strand_id
1 'polypeptide(L)' 'MSFVQVFDRVDKNKDGKISYDQFSQGFRDLYPLMSSEEMDKMFKEVDVDGDGQIDVMEFAKLS' A
#
# COMPACT_ATOMS: atom_id res chain seq x y z
N MET A 1 3.89 -5.54 -14.22
CA MET A 1 4.33 -5.66 -12.81
C MET A 1 3.12 -6.15 -12.04
N SER A 2 3.24 -7.23 -11.28
CA SER A 2 2.13 -7.68 -10.44
C SER A 2 2.11 -6.88 -9.14
N PHE A 3 0.93 -6.71 -8.55
CA PHE A 3 0.77 -6.00 -7.28
C PHE A 3 1.59 -6.64 -6.15
N VAL A 4 1.87 -7.95 -6.21
CA VAL A 4 2.80 -8.67 -5.32
C VAL A 4 4.24 -8.13 -5.40
N GLN A 5 4.72 -7.74 -6.59
CA GLN A 5 6.06 -7.16 -6.73
C GLN A 5 6.15 -5.75 -6.19
N VAL A 6 5.04 -5.00 -6.24
CA VAL A 6 4.94 -3.69 -5.59
C VAL A 6 4.92 -3.88 -4.08
N PHE A 7 4.13 -4.84 -3.60
CA PHE A 7 4.06 -5.19 -2.18
C PHE A 7 5.44 -5.54 -1.62
N ASP A 8 6.17 -6.48 -2.22
CA ASP A 8 7.51 -6.90 -1.75
C ASP A 8 8.58 -5.80 -1.89
N ARG A 9 8.36 -4.79 -2.73
CA ARG A 9 9.23 -3.61 -2.81
C ARG A 9 8.97 -2.60 -1.70
N VAL A 10 7.74 -2.52 -1.23
CA VAL A 10 7.28 -1.52 -0.26
C VAL A 10 7.38 -2.08 1.16
N ASP A 11 7.09 -3.37 1.34
CA ASP A 11 7.26 -4.14 2.58
C ASP A 11 8.77 -4.38 2.86
N LYS A 12 9.44 -3.34 3.37
CA LYS A 12 10.88 -3.36 3.71
C LYS A 12 11.20 -4.26 4.92
N ASN A 13 10.23 -4.44 5.79
CA ASN A 13 10.24 -5.22 7.02
C ASN A 13 9.89 -6.70 6.79
N LYS A 14 9.30 -7.03 5.63
CA LYS A 14 8.80 -8.37 5.27
C LYS A 14 7.90 -8.95 6.36
N ASP A 15 7.09 -8.11 6.99
CA ASP A 15 6.13 -8.55 7.99
C ASP A 15 4.77 -8.93 7.37
N GLY A 16 4.63 -8.79 6.05
CA GLY A 16 3.41 -9.10 5.33
C GLY A 16 2.33 -8.03 5.47
N LYS A 17 2.70 -6.83 5.94
CA LYS A 17 1.82 -5.69 6.14
C LYS A 17 2.49 -4.43 5.62
N ILE A 18 1.73 -3.52 5.01
CA ILE A 18 2.24 -2.22 4.58
C ILE A 18 1.52 -1.14 5.37
N SER A 19 2.22 -0.53 6.31
CA SER A 19 1.70 0.64 7.02
C SER A 19 1.54 1.85 6.09
N TYR A 20 0.66 2.79 6.44
CA TYR A 20 0.46 4.03 5.68
C TYR A 20 1.78 4.77 5.36
N ASP A 21 2.73 4.84 6.30
CA ASP A 21 4.03 5.48 6.07
C ASP A 21 4.86 4.78 4.99
N GLN A 22 4.82 3.45 4.98
CA GLN A 22 5.54 2.65 3.99
C GLN A 22 4.86 2.73 2.64
N PHE A 23 3.53 2.66 2.63
CA PHE A 23 2.73 2.89 1.45
C PHE A 23 3.04 4.26 0.85
N SER A 24 3.05 5.32 1.67
CA SER A 24 3.30 6.69 1.24
C SER A 24 4.70 6.87 0.65
N GLN A 25 5.73 6.30 1.28
CA GLN A 25 7.09 6.34 0.74
C GLN A 25 7.20 5.56 -0.58
N GLY A 26 6.70 4.32 -0.60
CA GLY A 26 6.75 3.46 -1.79
C GLY A 26 5.97 4.02 -2.97
N PHE A 27 4.79 4.58 -2.70
CA PHE A 27 3.98 5.23 -3.73
C PHE A 27 4.55 6.58 -4.16
N ARG A 28 5.22 7.36 -3.31
CA ARG A 28 5.92 8.58 -3.78
C ARG A 28 7.05 8.25 -4.74
N ASP A 29 7.77 7.15 -4.50
CA ASP A 29 8.86 6.72 -5.37
C ASP A 29 8.33 6.24 -6.74
N LEU A 30 7.12 5.67 -6.78
CA LEU A 30 6.47 5.17 -8.01
C LEU A 30 5.63 6.25 -8.72
N TYR A 31 4.96 7.11 -7.95
CA TYR A 31 4.01 8.13 -8.37
C TYR A 31 4.28 9.46 -7.64
N PRO A 32 5.39 10.15 -7.99
CA PRO A 32 5.79 11.40 -7.32
C PRO A 32 4.81 12.56 -7.52
N LEU A 33 3.85 12.43 -8.43
CA LEU A 33 2.81 13.43 -8.70
C LEU A 33 1.51 13.18 -7.91
N MET A 34 1.40 12.05 -7.20
CA MET A 34 0.20 11.71 -6.46
C MET A 34 0.09 12.58 -5.21
N SER A 35 -1.07 13.21 -5.02
CA SER A 35 -1.33 14.05 -3.86
C SER A 35 -1.61 13.21 -2.62
N SER A 36 -1.41 13.78 -1.42
CA SER A 36 -1.71 13.11 -0.16
C SER A 36 -3.18 12.72 -0.02
N GLU A 37 -4.11 13.47 -0.64
CA GLU A 37 -5.53 13.12 -0.67
C GLU A 37 -5.82 11.89 -1.53
N GLU A 38 -5.23 11.82 -2.73
CA GLU A 38 -5.38 10.65 -3.62
C GLU A 38 -4.76 9.40 -3.00
N MET A 39 -3.61 9.57 -2.34
CA MET A 39 -2.95 8.51 -1.60
C MET A 39 -3.80 8.02 -0.43
N ASP A 40 -4.41 8.92 0.33
CA ASP A 40 -5.32 8.55 1.44
C ASP A 40 -6.60 7.86 0.94
N LYS A 41 -7.12 8.28 -0.22
CA LYS A 41 -8.23 7.60 -0.89
C LYS A 41 -7.86 6.20 -1.35
N MET A 42 -6.75 6.04 -2.07
CA MET A 42 -6.27 4.72 -2.50
C MET A 42 -5.99 3.84 -1.30
N PHE A 43 -5.38 4.38 -0.25
CA PHE A 43 -5.11 3.66 0.96
C PHE A 43 -6.41 3.12 1.57
N LYS A 44 -7.43 3.96 1.75
CA LYS A 44 -8.75 3.56 2.26
C LYS A 44 -9.56 2.64 1.34
N GLU A 45 -9.30 2.66 0.05
CA GLU A 45 -9.92 1.71 -0.88
C GLU A 45 -9.32 0.31 -0.76
N VAL A 46 -8.08 0.21 -0.28
CA VAL A 46 -7.33 -1.03 -0.17
C VAL A 46 -7.34 -1.57 1.27
N ASP A 47 -7.26 -0.67 2.26
CA ASP A 47 -7.44 -0.90 3.70
C ASP A 47 -8.93 -1.11 3.97
N VAL A 48 -9.36 -2.38 3.93
CA VAL A 48 -10.76 -2.78 4.04
C VAL A 48 -11.15 -2.92 5.51
N ASP A 49 -10.21 -3.30 6.38
CA ASP A 49 -10.43 -3.43 7.80
C ASP A 49 -10.30 -2.12 8.58
N GLY A 50 -9.68 -1.10 7.97
CA GLY A 50 -9.52 0.23 8.51
C GLY A 50 -8.46 0.30 9.62
N ASP A 51 -7.52 -0.64 9.67
CA ASP A 51 -6.49 -0.71 10.71
C ASP A 51 -5.32 0.27 10.46
N GLY A 52 -5.31 0.96 9.32
CA GLY A 52 -4.25 1.90 8.94
C GLY A 52 -3.00 1.21 8.37
N GLN A 53 -3.11 -0.07 8.06
CA GLN A 53 -2.11 -0.91 7.40
C GLN A 53 -2.81 -1.69 6.29
N ILE A 54 -2.04 -2.18 5.33
CA ILE A 54 -2.56 -3.04 4.29
C ILE A 54 -1.91 -4.39 4.40
N ASP A 55 -2.72 -5.39 4.73
CA ASP A 55 -2.27 -6.76 4.86
C ASP A 55 -2.18 -7.45 3.50
N VAL A 56 -1.29 -8.44 3.38
CA VAL A 56 -1.24 -9.34 2.20
C VAL A 56 -2.62 -9.93 1.89
N MET A 57 -3.46 -10.17 2.90
CA MET A 57 -4.81 -10.69 2.69
C MET A 57 -5.76 -9.68 2.07
N GLU A 58 -5.65 -8.40 2.45
CA GLU A 58 -6.42 -7.32 1.86
C GLU A 58 -5.96 -7.04 0.43
N PHE A 59 -4.65 -7.08 0.20
CA PHE A 59 -4.07 -7.06 -1.15
C PHE A 59 -4.53 -8.23 -2.01
N ALA A 60 -4.65 -9.43 -1.43
CA ALA A 60 -5.11 -10.62 -2.15
C ALA A 60 -6.61 -10.56 -2.52
N LYS A 61 -7.43 -9.83 -1.74
CA LYS A 61 -8.86 -9.62 -2.03
C LYS A 61 -9.12 -8.73 -3.24
N LEU A 62 -8.13 -7.93 -3.66
CA LEU A 62 -8.21 -7.08 -4.85
C LEU A 62 -7.84 -7.80 -6.16
N SER A 63 -7.48 -9.08 -6.10
CA SER A 63 -7.14 -9.93 -7.25
C SER A 63 -8.31 -10.78 -7.77
#